data_AF-A0A846M2P3-F1
#
_entry.id   AF-A0A846M2P3-F1
#
_cell.length_a   1.000
_cell.length_b   1.000
_cell.length_c   1.000
_cell.angle_alpha   90.00
_cell.angle_beta   90.00
_cell.angle_gamma   90.00
#
_symmetry.space_group_name_H-M   'P 1'
#
loop_
_entity.id
_entity.type
_entity.pdbx_description
1 polymer ?
#
loop_
_entity_poly.entity_id
_entity_poly.type
_entity_poly.pdbx_seq_one_letter_code
_entity_poly.pdbx_strand_id
1 'polypeptide(L)'
;MNITMIQLRRQNFMLAVRREMGWPLFKPANDAILFCAGRTMDFEAGMELARIVQTLRKDAVYSSWANATSVEPDGFTIVHRQMLTVDVFDRCVPFAADEAAPIIFVSTRGDEQFAVDARGSMARIAGKPKSIGRGRKLALKRIRATAAQMDDVLLADNMWVPTGGEIVEPVTLVETVVQFA
;
A
#
# COMPACT_ATOMS: atom_id res chain seq x y z
N MET A 1 12.66 -15.83 -15.55
CA MET A 1 11.64 -15.90 -14.48
C MET A 1 10.28 -15.63 -15.11
N ASN A 2 9.28 -16.48 -14.86
CA ASN A 2 7.94 -16.33 -15.46
C ASN A 2 7.24 -15.07 -14.92
N ILE A 3 6.48 -14.35 -15.77
CA ILE A 3 5.73 -13.14 -15.39
C ILE A 3 4.78 -13.42 -14.22
N THR A 4 4.14 -14.58 -14.22
CA THR A 4 3.26 -15.04 -13.13
C THR A 4 3.99 -15.10 -11.79
N MET A 5 5.24 -15.57 -11.76
CA MET A 5 6.03 -15.64 -10.51
C MET A 5 6.43 -14.24 -9.99
N ILE A 6 6.69 -13.30 -10.89
CA ILE A 6 6.97 -11.90 -10.51
C ILE A 6 5.73 -11.27 -9.89
N GLN A 7 4.57 -11.44 -10.54
CA GLN A 7 3.29 -10.93 -10.05
C GLN A 7 2.94 -11.55 -8.69
N LEU A 8 3.11 -12.86 -8.53
CA LEU A 8 2.82 -13.56 -7.28
C LEU A 8 3.68 -13.09 -6.13
N ARG A 9 5.00 -12.96 -6.34
CA ARG A 9 5.92 -12.45 -5.30
C ARG A 9 5.53 -11.05 -4.85
N ARG A 10 5.23 -10.16 -5.80
CA ARG A 10 4.83 -8.77 -5.50
C ARG A 10 3.47 -8.72 -4.80
N GLN A 11 2.52 -9.55 -5.23
CA GLN A 11 1.22 -9.71 -4.58
C GLN A 11 1.39 -10.15 -3.12
N ASN A 12 2.11 -11.25 -2.87
CA ASN A 12 2.30 -11.78 -1.53
C ASN A 12 3.04 -10.79 -0.63
N PHE A 13 4.01 -10.06 -1.18
CA PHE A 13 4.67 -8.98 -0.45
C PHE A 13 3.68 -7.88 -0.04
N MET A 14 2.82 -7.42 -0.95
CA MET A 14 1.85 -6.37 -0.65
C MET A 14 0.69 -6.83 0.25
N LEU A 15 0.26 -8.08 0.13
CA LEU A 15 -0.68 -8.70 1.07
C LEU A 15 -0.06 -8.82 2.47
N ALA A 16 1.24 -9.11 2.57
CA ALA A 16 1.94 -9.12 3.85
C ALA A 16 2.01 -7.70 4.45
N VAL A 17 2.33 -6.68 3.64
CA VAL A 17 2.25 -5.27 4.08
C VAL A 17 0.85 -4.95 4.61
N ARG A 18 -0.19 -5.29 3.86
CA ARG A 18 -1.59 -5.11 4.24
C ARG A 18 -1.89 -5.74 5.60
N ARG A 19 -1.56 -7.02 5.78
CA ARG A 19 -1.78 -7.74 7.06
C ARG A 19 -1.00 -7.12 8.21
N GLU A 20 0.28 -6.82 8.02
CA GLU A 20 1.13 -6.28 9.09
C GLU A 20 0.77 -4.85 9.49
N MET A 21 0.13 -4.07 8.61
CA MET A 21 -0.47 -2.78 8.95
C MET A 21 -1.77 -2.91 9.77
N GLY A 22 -2.23 -4.14 10.05
CA GLY A 22 -3.50 -4.39 10.73
C GLY A 22 -4.72 -4.31 9.81
N TRP A 23 -4.53 -4.29 8.49
CA TRP A 23 -5.63 -4.26 7.53
C TRP A 23 -6.10 -5.69 7.18
N PRO A 24 -7.42 -5.97 7.17
CA PRO A 24 -7.93 -7.32 6.93
C PRO A 24 -7.63 -7.79 5.51
N LEU A 25 -7.38 -9.10 5.31
CA LEU A 25 -7.13 -9.68 3.99
C LEU A 25 -8.39 -9.84 3.13
N PHE A 26 -9.58 -9.80 3.73
CA PHE A 26 -10.86 -9.72 3.01
C PHE A 26 -11.24 -8.26 2.71
N LYS A 27 -12.22 -8.02 1.83
CA LYS A 27 -12.73 -6.67 1.53
C LYS A 27 -13.47 -6.09 2.75
N PRO A 28 -12.96 -5.05 3.43
CA PRO A 28 -13.66 -4.45 4.56
C PRO A 28 -14.82 -3.56 4.08
N ALA A 29 -15.73 -3.22 5.01
CA ALA A 29 -16.80 -2.26 4.74
C ALA A 29 -16.24 -0.87 4.36
N ASN A 30 -15.16 -0.45 5.00
CA ASN A 30 -14.43 0.77 4.65
C ASN A 30 -13.18 0.42 3.82
N ASP A 31 -13.40 0.06 2.56
CA ASP A 31 -12.34 -0.29 1.60
C ASP A 31 -11.64 0.98 1.08
N ALA A 32 -10.83 1.61 1.94
CA ALA A 32 -10.27 2.93 1.71
C ALA A 32 -8.78 2.94 1.29
N ILE A 33 -8.08 1.81 1.29
CA ILE A 33 -6.63 1.75 1.01
C ILE A 33 -6.33 0.70 -0.06
N LEU A 34 -5.58 1.12 -1.07
CA LEU A 34 -4.99 0.27 -2.10
C LEU A 34 -3.58 -0.19 -1.71
N PHE A 35 -3.23 -1.41 -2.09
CA PHE A 35 -1.90 -1.97 -1.91
C PHE A 35 -1.33 -2.32 -3.28
N CYS A 36 -0.41 -1.50 -3.76
CA CYS A 36 0.09 -1.55 -5.13
C CYS A 36 1.59 -1.87 -5.17
N ALA A 37 2.04 -2.46 -6.27
CA ALA A 37 3.46 -2.70 -6.54
C ALA A 37 3.78 -2.34 -7.99
N GLY A 38 4.94 -1.73 -8.23
CA GLY A 38 5.33 -1.36 -9.60
C GLY A 38 6.80 -0.97 -9.75
N ARG A 39 7.08 -0.16 -10.77
CA ARG A 39 8.43 0.33 -11.08
C ARG A 39 8.99 1.25 -9.98
N THR A 40 10.27 1.59 -10.07
CA THR A 40 10.88 2.61 -9.22
C THR A 40 10.09 3.91 -9.30
N MET A 41 9.85 4.56 -8.15
CA MET A 41 9.11 5.82 -8.09
C MET A 41 9.89 6.94 -8.78
N ASP A 42 9.25 7.55 -9.78
CA ASP A 42 9.65 8.77 -10.46
C ASP A 42 8.43 9.70 -10.60
N PHE A 43 8.62 10.87 -11.23
CA PHE A 43 7.54 11.84 -11.38
C PHE A 43 6.33 11.26 -12.14
N GLU A 44 6.57 10.55 -13.25
CA GLU A 44 5.51 9.93 -14.05
C GLU A 44 4.77 8.83 -13.28
N ALA A 45 5.48 7.97 -12.54
CA ALA A 45 4.89 6.94 -11.71
C ALA A 45 4.04 7.56 -10.59
N GLY A 46 4.50 8.66 -10.01
CA GLY A 46 3.75 9.43 -9.02
C GLY A 46 2.46 10.02 -9.59
N MET A 47 2.53 10.63 -10.78
CA MET A 47 1.36 11.17 -11.49
C MET A 47 0.34 10.07 -11.83
N GLU A 48 0.81 8.92 -12.32
CA GLU A 48 -0.07 7.79 -12.60
C GLU A 48 -0.70 7.28 -11.32
N LEU A 49 0.08 7.05 -10.27
CA LEU A 49 -0.44 6.59 -8.99
C LEU A 49 -1.49 7.57 -8.44
N ALA A 50 -1.25 8.88 -8.56
CA ALA A 50 -2.22 9.92 -8.19
C ALA A 50 -3.54 9.81 -8.97
N ARG A 51 -3.47 9.55 -10.28
CA ARG A 51 -4.66 9.30 -11.12
C ARG A 51 -5.39 8.02 -10.69
N ILE A 52 -4.67 6.93 -10.42
CA ILE A 52 -5.25 5.65 -9.97
C ILE A 52 -6.05 5.86 -8.68
N VAL A 53 -5.43 6.47 -7.66
CA VAL A 53 -6.06 6.67 -6.35
C VAL A 53 -7.25 7.62 -6.42
N GLN A 54 -7.19 8.63 -7.29
CA GLN A 54 -8.30 9.55 -7.50
C GLN A 54 -9.48 8.83 -8.14
N THR A 55 -9.22 8.03 -9.18
CA THR A 55 -10.23 7.25 -9.90
C THR A 55 -10.92 6.26 -8.96
N LEU A 56 -10.13 5.52 -8.18
CA LEU A 56 -10.63 4.48 -7.26
C LEU A 56 -11.07 5.03 -5.90
N ARG A 57 -10.93 6.34 -5.66
CA ARG A 57 -11.30 7.02 -4.40
C ARG A 57 -10.73 6.36 -3.14
N LYS A 58 -9.47 5.93 -3.20
CA LYS A 58 -8.76 5.25 -2.10
C LYS A 58 -7.39 5.85 -1.89
N ASP A 59 -6.89 5.86 -0.66
CA ASP A 59 -5.46 6.09 -0.41
C ASP A 59 -4.64 4.90 -0.91
N ALA A 60 -3.31 5.01 -0.97
CA ALA A 60 -2.48 3.88 -1.39
C ALA A 60 -1.17 3.74 -0.61
N VAL A 61 -0.80 2.48 -0.43
CA VAL A 61 0.56 2.05 -0.13
C VAL A 61 1.15 1.44 -1.40
N TYR A 62 2.26 1.99 -1.87
CA TYR A 62 2.96 1.53 -3.06
C TYR A 62 4.35 1.01 -2.71
N SER A 63 4.68 -0.19 -3.18
CA SER A 63 6.05 -0.70 -3.19
C SER A 63 6.69 -0.53 -4.57
N SER A 64 7.85 0.10 -4.58
CA SER A 64 8.67 0.32 -5.78
C SER A 64 9.66 -0.83 -5.96
N TRP A 65 9.91 -1.23 -7.20
CA TRP A 65 10.82 -2.35 -7.52
C TRP A 65 11.74 -1.97 -8.69
N ALA A 66 13.05 -2.03 -8.45
CA ALA A 66 14.07 -1.64 -9.43
C ALA A 66 13.99 -2.42 -10.75
N ASN A 67 13.65 -3.71 -10.68
CA ASN A 67 13.44 -4.53 -11.86
C ASN A 67 12.59 -5.77 -11.55
N ALA A 68 12.40 -6.62 -12.56
CA ALA A 68 11.65 -7.86 -12.45
C ALA A 68 12.32 -8.89 -11.52
N THR A 69 13.65 -8.93 -11.42
CA THR A 69 14.38 -9.94 -10.64
C THR A 69 14.56 -9.56 -9.17
N SER A 70 14.41 -8.28 -8.82
CA SER A 70 14.44 -7.76 -7.44
C SER A 70 13.58 -8.59 -6.50
N VAL A 71 14.21 -9.16 -5.46
CA VAL A 71 13.53 -9.94 -4.42
C VAL A 71 12.86 -9.03 -3.39
N GLU A 72 13.31 -7.79 -3.28
CA GLU A 72 12.79 -6.79 -2.35
C GLU A 72 12.44 -5.49 -3.06
N PRO A 73 11.50 -4.71 -2.50
CA PRO A 73 11.24 -3.37 -2.99
C PRO A 73 12.42 -2.44 -2.72
N ASP A 74 12.68 -1.52 -3.65
CA ASP A 74 13.70 -0.47 -3.50
C ASP A 74 13.20 0.74 -2.70
N GLY A 75 11.88 0.88 -2.54
CA GLY A 75 11.26 1.94 -1.76
C GLY A 75 9.77 1.75 -1.53
N PHE A 76 9.22 2.59 -0.66
CA PHE A 76 7.78 2.71 -0.46
C PHE A 76 7.32 4.14 -0.69
N THR A 77 6.09 4.28 -1.14
CA THR A 77 5.41 5.55 -1.34
C THR A 77 4.02 5.46 -0.73
N ILE A 78 3.64 6.50 0.00
CA ILE A 78 2.27 6.67 0.48
C ILE A 78 1.60 7.70 -0.39
N VAL A 79 0.39 7.38 -0.87
CA VAL A 79 -0.45 8.36 -1.55
C VAL A 79 -1.66 8.63 -0.69
N HIS A 80 -1.81 9.88 -0.30
CA HIS A 80 -2.83 10.32 0.63
C HIS A 80 -3.73 11.34 -0.06
N ARG A 81 -5.01 11.03 -0.15
CA ARG A 81 -5.99 11.93 -0.77
C ARG A 81 -6.46 12.93 0.27
N GLN A 82 -6.37 14.20 -0.09
CA GLN A 82 -7.03 15.30 0.61
C GLN A 82 -8.29 15.72 -0.15
N MET A 83 -9.01 16.69 0.40
CA MET A 83 -10.23 17.21 -0.22
C MET A 83 -9.99 17.78 -1.63
N LEU A 84 -8.84 18.45 -1.84
CA LEU A 84 -8.53 19.16 -3.08
C LEU A 84 -7.27 18.65 -3.78
N THR A 85 -6.46 17.82 -3.11
CA THR A 85 -5.17 17.37 -3.62
C THR A 85 -4.99 15.88 -3.42
N VAL A 86 -4.07 15.30 -4.18
CA VAL A 86 -3.52 13.99 -3.93
C VAL A 86 -2.04 14.17 -3.64
N ASP A 87 -1.65 13.87 -2.42
CA ASP A 87 -0.27 14.04 -1.98
C ASP A 87 0.49 12.71 -2.14
N VAL A 88 1.62 12.74 -2.82
CA VAL A 88 2.49 11.57 -3.05
C VAL A 88 3.76 11.71 -2.21
N PHE A 89 3.89 10.88 -1.18
CA PHE A 89 5.03 10.86 -0.26
C PHE A 89 6.00 9.77 -0.65
N ASP A 90 6.98 10.12 -1.47
CA ASP A 90 8.07 9.21 -1.84
C ASP A 90 9.05 8.98 -0.68
N ARG A 91 9.87 7.92 -0.81
CA ARG A 91 10.89 7.54 0.19
C ARG A 91 10.31 7.34 1.60
N CYS A 92 9.15 6.72 1.69
CA CYS A 92 8.64 6.21 2.95
C CYS A 92 9.37 4.92 3.35
N VAL A 93 9.47 4.67 4.65
CA VAL A 93 9.99 3.41 5.19
C VAL A 93 8.97 2.78 6.13
N PRO A 94 8.75 1.45 6.07
CA PRO A 94 7.90 0.79 7.04
C PRO A 94 8.60 0.81 8.40
N PHE A 95 7.84 0.89 9.47
CA PHE A 95 8.31 0.94 10.85
C PHE A 95 7.43 0.09 11.75
N ALA A 96 8.06 -0.74 12.58
CA ALA A 96 7.42 -1.48 13.65
C ALA A 96 8.03 -1.03 14.97
N ALA A 97 7.20 -0.62 15.93
CA ALA A 97 7.65 -0.24 17.27
C ALA A 97 8.18 -1.46 18.04
N ASP A 98 7.50 -2.59 17.88
CA ASP A 98 7.80 -3.88 18.48
C ASP A 98 7.25 -5.04 17.60
N GLU A 99 7.27 -6.27 18.10
CA GLU A 99 6.84 -7.46 17.36
C GLU A 99 5.30 -7.55 17.16
N ALA A 100 4.51 -6.83 17.96
CA ALA A 100 3.05 -6.91 17.96
C ALA A 100 2.37 -5.67 17.36
N ALA A 101 2.97 -4.49 17.49
CA ALA A 101 2.41 -3.24 17.01
C ALA A 101 2.21 -3.27 15.48
N PRO A 102 1.09 -2.73 14.94
CA PRO A 102 0.91 -2.60 13.50
C PRO A 102 2.05 -1.80 12.86
N ILE A 103 2.42 -2.18 11.63
CA ILE A 103 3.38 -1.43 10.84
C ILE A 103 2.76 -0.09 10.43
N ILE A 104 3.54 0.96 10.59
CA ILE A 104 3.27 2.30 10.05
C ILE A 104 4.32 2.64 8.98
N PHE A 105 4.06 3.67 8.19
CA PHE A 105 5.05 4.22 7.26
C PHE A 105 5.55 5.56 7.74
N VAL A 106 6.85 5.77 7.69
CA VAL A 106 7.49 7.01 8.13
C VAL A 106 8.09 7.71 6.91
N SER A 107 7.74 8.97 6.72
CA SER A 107 8.36 9.82 5.69
C SER A 107 9.82 10.03 6.06
N THR A 108 10.75 9.78 5.13
CA THR A 108 12.17 10.11 5.36
C THR A 108 12.48 11.57 5.06
N ARG A 109 11.61 12.26 4.33
CA ARG A 109 11.80 13.66 3.90
C ARG A 109 11.12 14.70 4.79
N GLY A 110 9.89 14.43 5.24
CA GLY A 110 9.11 15.32 6.11
C GLY A 110 8.90 14.71 7.49
N ASP A 111 8.45 15.51 8.47
CA ASP A 111 8.21 15.07 9.86
C ASP A 111 6.80 14.49 10.04
N GLU A 112 6.53 13.40 9.32
CA GLU A 112 5.25 12.71 9.40
C GLU A 112 5.36 11.19 9.29
N GLN A 113 4.30 10.53 9.72
CA GLN A 113 4.07 9.10 9.61
C GLN A 113 2.61 8.80 9.21
N PHE A 114 2.39 7.60 8.73
CA PHE A 114 1.12 7.14 8.15
C PHE A 114 0.74 5.79 8.74
N ALA A 115 -0.47 5.71 9.27
CA ALA A 115 -0.98 4.51 9.93
C ALA A 115 -2.42 4.24 9.49
N VAL A 116 -2.86 2.99 9.61
CA VAL A 116 -4.28 2.65 9.53
C VAL A 116 -4.95 3.08 10.83
N ASP A 117 -5.99 3.91 10.74
CA ASP A 117 -6.78 4.30 11.91
C ASP A 117 -7.85 3.26 12.28
N ALA A 118 -8.59 3.53 13.36
CA ALA A 118 -9.63 2.63 13.84
C ALA A 118 -10.80 2.41 12.86
N ARG A 119 -10.97 3.29 11.87
CA ARG A 119 -12.00 3.16 10.84
C ARG A 119 -11.52 2.37 9.63
N GLY A 120 -10.24 2.00 9.58
CA GLY A 120 -9.64 1.50 8.36
C GLY A 120 -9.51 2.63 7.35
N SER A 121 -8.80 3.70 7.66
CA SER A 121 -8.40 4.73 6.70
C SER A 121 -6.96 5.15 6.95
N MET A 122 -6.28 5.71 5.94
CA MET A 122 -4.89 6.16 6.10
C MET A 122 -4.87 7.49 6.86
N ALA A 123 -4.39 7.47 8.09
CA ALA A 123 -4.18 8.66 8.89
C ALA A 123 -2.77 9.20 8.69
N ARG A 124 -2.64 10.49 8.38
CA ARG A 124 -1.39 11.24 8.43
C ARG A 124 -1.20 11.81 9.83
N ILE A 125 -0.08 11.49 10.47
CA ILE A 125 0.23 11.83 11.85
C ILE A 125 1.54 12.62 11.87
N ALA A 126 1.55 13.76 12.56
CA ALA A 126 2.75 14.58 12.72
C ALA A 126 3.79 13.89 13.61
N GLY A 127 5.06 14.10 13.29
CA GLY A 127 6.21 13.57 14.02
C GLY A 127 6.71 12.22 13.50
N LYS A 128 7.90 11.84 13.98
CA LYS A 128 8.53 10.55 13.69
C LYS A 128 8.80 9.75 14.95
N PRO A 129 8.76 8.41 14.86
CA PRO A 129 9.21 7.57 15.94
C PRO A 129 10.74 7.65 16.05
N LYS A 130 11.26 7.43 17.26
CA LYS A 130 12.70 7.31 17.49
C LYS A 130 13.21 6.00 16.88
N SER A 131 14.52 5.93 16.60
CA SER A 131 15.19 4.70 16.19
C SER A 131 14.63 4.06 14.90
N ILE A 132 14.28 4.88 13.91
CA ILE A 132 13.69 4.47 12.62
C ILE A 132 14.47 3.31 11.97
N GLY A 133 15.80 3.33 12.04
CA GLY A 133 16.63 2.26 11.47
C GLY A 133 16.37 0.87 12.09
N ARG A 134 16.12 0.81 13.40
CA ARG A 134 15.76 -0.45 14.09
C ARG A 134 14.33 -0.87 13.73
N GLY A 135 13.38 0.06 13.81
CA GLY A 135 11.98 -0.24 13.48
C GLY A 135 11.79 -0.65 12.02
N ARG A 136 12.56 -0.08 11.09
CA ARG A 136 12.58 -0.48 9.67
C ARG A 136 13.07 -1.91 9.49
N LYS A 137 14.16 -2.29 10.14
CA LYS A 137 14.68 -3.67 10.08
C LYS A 137 13.66 -4.67 10.60
N LEU A 138 13.00 -4.34 11.71
CA LEU A 138 11.96 -5.17 12.30
C LEU A 138 10.74 -5.30 11.38
N ALA A 139 10.24 -4.19 10.86
CA ALA A 139 9.10 -4.15 9.94
C ALA A 139 9.36 -5.01 8.69
N LEU A 140 10.52 -4.84 8.04
CA LEU A 140 10.87 -5.63 6.86
C LEU A 140 11.04 -7.12 7.19
N LYS A 141 11.62 -7.47 8.35
CA LYS A 141 11.70 -8.86 8.81
C LYS A 141 10.30 -9.48 8.91
N ARG A 142 9.35 -8.77 9.53
CA ARG A 142 7.95 -9.22 9.70
C ARG A 142 7.25 -9.37 8.35
N ILE A 143 7.31 -8.36 7.48
CA ILE A 143 6.71 -8.42 6.14
C ILE A 143 7.24 -9.62 5.35
N ARG A 144 8.56 -9.86 5.36
CA ARG A 144 9.15 -11.01 4.66
C ARG A 144 8.67 -12.35 5.23
N ALA A 145 8.65 -12.48 6.56
CA ALA A 145 8.19 -13.71 7.22
C ALA A 145 6.72 -13.99 6.88
N THR A 146 5.88 -12.95 6.90
CA THR A 146 4.46 -13.05 6.56
C THR A 146 4.24 -13.34 5.08
N ALA A 147 5.01 -12.72 4.17
CA ALA A 147 4.92 -12.99 2.73
C ALA A 147 5.32 -14.44 2.38
N ALA A 148 6.30 -15.00 3.10
CA ALA A 148 6.74 -16.39 2.89
C ALA A 148 5.71 -17.44 3.32
N GLN A 149 4.69 -17.05 4.10
CA GLN A 149 3.59 -17.92 4.53
C GLN A 149 2.36 -17.81 3.63
N MET A 150 2.42 -16.99 2.57
CA MET A 150 1.28 -16.77 1.68
C MET A 150 1.20 -17.81 0.58
N ASP A 151 -0.01 -17.95 0.04
CA ASP A 151 -0.37 -18.90 -1.00
C ASP A 151 0.43 -18.70 -2.30
N ASP A 152 0.53 -19.73 -3.12
CA ASP A 152 1.22 -19.71 -4.41
C ASP A 152 0.31 -19.36 -5.59
N VAL A 153 -0.91 -18.90 -5.30
CA VAL A 153 -1.94 -18.55 -6.27
C VAL A 153 -2.12 -17.03 -6.40
N LEU A 154 -2.18 -16.54 -7.64
CA LEU A 154 -2.59 -15.16 -7.91
C LEU A 154 -4.07 -14.98 -7.58
N LEU A 155 -4.39 -13.91 -6.87
CA LEU A 155 -5.78 -13.58 -6.59
C LEU A 155 -6.52 -13.29 -7.90
N ALA A 156 -7.77 -13.75 -8.00
CA ALA A 156 -8.59 -13.58 -9.19
C ALA A 156 -8.87 -12.10 -9.53
N ASP A 157 -8.81 -11.23 -8.53
CA ASP A 157 -9.01 -9.78 -8.63
C ASP A 157 -7.68 -8.99 -8.68
N ASN A 158 -6.54 -9.67 -8.86
CA ASN A 158 -5.26 -8.99 -9.06
C ASN A 158 -5.26 -8.24 -10.40
N MET A 159 -5.22 -6.91 -10.33
CA MET A 159 -5.31 -6.03 -11.48
C MET A 159 -3.92 -5.62 -11.98
N TRP A 160 -3.61 -5.98 -13.22
CA TRP A 160 -2.46 -5.42 -13.93
C TRP A 160 -2.88 -4.19 -14.73
N VAL A 161 -2.28 -3.04 -14.42
CA VAL A 161 -2.58 -1.77 -15.11
C VAL A 161 -1.31 -1.28 -15.81
N PRO A 162 -1.25 -1.28 -17.15
CA PRO A 162 -0.14 -0.63 -17.86
C PRO A 162 -0.19 0.88 -17.67
N THR A 163 0.95 1.57 -17.81
CA THR A 163 1.01 3.04 -17.82
C THR A 163 0.04 3.62 -18.84
N GLY A 164 -0.72 4.65 -18.48
CA GLY A 164 -1.80 5.21 -19.32
C GLY A 164 -2.99 4.27 -19.54
N GLY A 165 -2.97 3.07 -18.96
CA GLY A 165 -4.04 2.10 -19.06
C GLY A 165 -5.30 2.56 -18.34
N GLU A 166 -6.44 2.12 -18.88
CA GLU A 166 -7.74 2.36 -18.28
C GLU A 166 -7.86 1.58 -16.97
N ILE A 167 -8.43 2.23 -15.96
CA ILE A 167 -8.69 1.63 -14.65
C ILE A 167 -10.19 1.65 -14.50
N VAL A 168 -10.80 0.47 -14.62
CA VAL A 168 -12.22 0.31 -14.41
C VAL A 168 -12.41 -0.06 -12.95
N GLU A 169 -13.09 0.79 -12.20
CA GLU A 169 -13.55 0.41 -10.87
C GLU A 169 -14.46 -0.82 -11.00
N PRO A 170 -14.21 -1.91 -10.26
CA PRO A 170 -15.09 -3.08 -10.31
C PRO A 170 -16.51 -2.63 -9.93
N VAL A 171 -17.47 -2.80 -10.84
CA VAL A 171 -18.83 -2.28 -10.68
C VAL A 171 -19.45 -2.84 -9.40
N THR A 172 -19.64 -2.00 -8.40
CA THR A 172 -20.74 -2.07 -7.41
C THR A 172 -20.76 -0.83 -6.52
N LEU A 173 -21.37 0.25 -7.03
CA LEU A 173 -21.88 1.36 -6.22
C LEU A 173 -23.16 1.86 -6.87
N VAL A 174 -24.31 1.34 -6.42
CA VAL A 174 -25.56 2.10 -6.48
C VAL A 174 -25.71 2.71 -5.10
N GLU A 175 -25.82 4.04 -5.03
CA GLU A 175 -26.15 4.74 -3.79
C GLU A 175 -27.34 4.06 -3.12
N THR A 176 -27.13 3.55 -1.91
CA THR A 176 -28.23 3.03 -1.10
C THR A 176 -28.73 4.19 -0.25
N VAL A 177 -29.85 4.79 -0.67
CA VAL A 177 -30.64 5.63 0.25
C VAL A 177 -31.28 4.68 1.27
N VAL A 178 -30.71 4.63 2.47
CA VAL A 178 -31.30 3.89 3.60
C VAL A 178 -32.30 4.80 4.28
N GLN A 179 -33.59 4.46 4.20
CA GLN A 179 -34.64 5.08 5.02
C GLN A 179 -34.92 4.17 6.22
N PHE A 180 -34.87 4.74 7.42
CA PHE A 180 -35.25 4.06 8.65
C PHE A 180 -36.70 4.43 9.01
N ALA A 181 -37.45 3.45 9.53
CA ALA A 181 -38.79 3.65 10.08
C ALA A 181 -38.74 4.32 11.47
#